data_AF-A0A9E3KMX5-F1
#
_entry.id   AF-A0A9E3KMX5-F1
#
_cell.length_a   1.000
_cell.length_b   1.000
_cell.length_c   1.000
_cell.angle_alpha   90.00
_cell.angle_beta   90.00
_cell.angle_gamma   90.00
#
_symmetry.space_group_name_H-M   'P 1'
#
loop_
_entity.id
_entity.type
_entity.pdbx_description
1 polymer ?
#
loop_
_entity_poly.entity_id
_entity_poly.type
_entity_poly.pdbx_seq_one_letter_code
_entity_poly.pdbx_strand_id
1 'polypeptide(L)'
;MNKIFHSIADEAQFTREILGSGITQLGKANYGKRGMYFLAFTAISTGLERIGKLCLTLDFYIQNDGRFPDNQYLKNQIGHDLVKLYKKSQEIVSTYNFEFDYQDKIEDPIQLDILDILSKFAKGDRYANFDFLAGNSHQSDPIKSWSEKVDTQLFDKRVSQKKKDNIAYNAQLIDQLMGQFTIVRHYSENREDIRDVESASYRTGVYEATSKYRQLYVLQIVRYWVELSKCLQWKAMKLGREDIPFINEIFAIFYNSDSYFITRKTYDKN
;
A
#
# COMPACT_ATOMS: atom_id res chain seq x y z
N MET A 1 16.67 -27.74 -8.64
CA MET A 1 16.54 -26.30 -8.29
C MET A 1 17.81 -25.55 -8.63
N ASN A 2 17.70 -24.59 -9.53
CA ASN A 2 18.85 -23.82 -10.03
C ASN A 2 18.95 -22.45 -9.34
N LYS A 3 20.03 -21.71 -9.60
CA LYS A 3 20.28 -20.38 -9.00
C LYS A 3 19.18 -19.36 -9.33
N ILE A 4 18.54 -19.50 -10.49
CA ILE A 4 17.45 -18.62 -10.94
C ILE A 4 16.24 -18.81 -10.02
N PHE A 5 15.84 -20.05 -9.77
CA PHE A 5 14.76 -20.40 -8.86
C PHE A 5 14.94 -19.74 -7.49
N HIS A 6 16.13 -19.90 -6.89
CA HIS A 6 16.42 -19.29 -5.59
C HIS A 6 16.37 -17.76 -5.65
N SER A 7 16.87 -17.15 -6.73
CA SER A 7 16.83 -15.69 -6.88
C SER A 7 15.41 -15.15 -6.96
N ILE A 8 14.51 -15.84 -7.68
CA ILE A 8 13.09 -15.45 -7.77
C ILE A 8 12.38 -15.67 -6.43
N ALA A 9 12.68 -16.79 -5.74
CA ALA A 9 12.10 -17.08 -4.44
C ALA A 9 12.52 -16.04 -3.39
N ASP A 10 13.81 -15.68 -3.34
CA ASP A 10 14.33 -14.66 -2.42
C ASP A 10 13.71 -13.28 -2.71
N GLU A 11 13.56 -12.92 -3.98
CA GLU A 11 12.90 -11.67 -4.39
C GLU A 11 11.42 -11.65 -3.96
N ALA A 12 10.68 -12.75 -4.18
CA ALA A 12 9.29 -12.87 -3.75
C ALA A 12 9.17 -12.83 -2.22
N GLN A 13 10.06 -13.52 -1.49
CA GLN A 13 10.08 -13.52 -0.04
C GLN A 13 10.37 -12.13 0.52
N PHE A 14 11.39 -11.44 0.02
CA PHE A 14 11.69 -10.07 0.43
C PHE A 14 10.52 -9.13 0.16
N THR A 15 9.89 -9.26 -1.02
CA THR A 15 8.70 -8.50 -1.39
C THR A 15 7.54 -8.77 -0.44
N ARG A 16 7.36 -10.02 0.00
CA ARG A 16 6.34 -10.40 0.98
C ARG A 16 6.58 -9.72 2.33
N GLU A 17 7.81 -9.78 2.84
CA GLU A 17 8.17 -9.17 4.14
C GLU A 17 7.94 -7.65 4.12
N ILE A 18 8.40 -6.96 3.07
CA ILE A 18 8.33 -5.51 3.01
C ILE A 18 6.88 -5.02 2.86
N LEU A 19 6.05 -5.72 2.07
CA LEU A 19 4.62 -5.44 1.97
C LEU A 19 3.92 -5.65 3.32
N GLY A 20 4.16 -6.80 3.97
CA GLY A 20 3.55 -7.13 5.26
C GLY A 20 3.90 -6.13 6.35
N SER A 21 5.18 -5.73 6.43
CA SER A 21 5.65 -4.69 7.35
C SER A 21 5.01 -3.34 7.04
N GLY A 22 5.01 -2.91 5.77
CA GLY A 22 4.43 -1.63 5.37
C GLY A 22 2.94 -1.51 5.69
N ILE A 23 2.15 -2.54 5.38
CA ILE A 23 0.71 -2.59 5.69
C ILE A 23 0.47 -2.57 7.21
N THR A 24 1.30 -3.28 7.97
CA THR A 24 1.21 -3.29 9.44
C THR A 24 1.49 -1.90 10.04
N GLN A 25 2.50 -1.19 9.51
CA GLN A 25 2.82 0.16 9.96
C GLN A 25 1.77 1.17 9.54
N LEU A 26 1.15 1.00 8.37
CA LEU A 26 0.05 1.85 7.91
C LEU A 26 -1.14 1.81 8.90
N GLY A 27 -1.45 0.62 9.43
CA GLY A 27 -2.49 0.47 10.46
C GLY A 27 -2.16 1.14 11.79
N LYS A 28 -0.90 1.54 12.02
CA LYS A 28 -0.42 2.21 13.24
C LYS A 28 -0.17 3.72 13.04
N ALA A 29 -0.18 4.19 11.80
CA ALA A 29 0.17 5.56 11.45
C ALA A 29 -0.98 6.53 11.75
N ASN A 30 -0.67 7.61 12.48
CA ASN A 30 -1.62 8.66 12.85
C ASN A 30 -0.89 10.02 13.00
N TYR A 31 -1.64 11.09 13.25
CA TYR A 31 -1.11 12.45 13.43
C TYR A 31 0.01 12.53 14.49
N GLY A 32 -0.07 11.74 15.57
CA GLY A 32 0.96 11.67 16.61
C GLY A 32 2.21 10.88 16.22
N LYS A 33 2.13 10.05 15.17
CA LYS A 33 3.20 9.15 14.71
C LYS A 33 3.47 9.31 13.21
N ARG A 34 3.71 10.55 12.76
CA ARG A 34 3.97 10.86 11.33
C ARG A 34 5.06 10.01 10.69
N GLY A 35 6.11 9.65 11.44
CA GLY A 35 7.18 8.78 10.95
C GLY A 35 6.68 7.39 10.50
N MET A 36 5.57 6.90 11.04
CA MET A 36 4.98 5.62 10.61
C MET A 36 4.35 5.70 9.21
N TYR A 37 3.84 6.87 8.78
CA TYR A 37 3.41 7.04 7.39
C TYR A 37 4.61 6.92 6.43
N PHE A 38 5.73 7.58 6.74
CA PHE A 38 6.93 7.47 5.90
C PHE A 38 7.46 6.04 5.83
N LEU A 39 7.47 5.32 6.95
CA LEU A 39 7.87 3.90 7.00
C LEU A 39 6.91 3.04 6.16
N ALA A 40 5.60 3.22 6.34
CA ALA A 40 4.58 2.50 5.61
C ALA A 40 4.66 2.77 4.10
N PHE A 41 4.69 4.03 3.68
CA PHE A 41 4.74 4.41 2.27
C PHE A 41 6.04 3.94 1.61
N THR A 42 7.18 4.02 2.30
CA THR A 42 8.45 3.49 1.77
C THR A 42 8.36 1.98 1.54
N ALA A 43 7.85 1.24 2.52
CA ALA A 43 7.77 -0.21 2.45
C ALA A 43 6.73 -0.67 1.40
N ILE A 44 5.53 -0.10 1.41
CA ILE A 44 4.45 -0.45 0.47
C ILE A 44 4.85 -0.08 -0.95
N SER A 45 5.32 1.15 -1.21
CA SER A 45 5.71 1.55 -2.57
C SER A 45 6.82 0.67 -3.14
N THR A 46 7.83 0.34 -2.32
CA THR A 46 8.92 -0.56 -2.72
C THR A 46 8.41 -1.98 -2.98
N GLY A 47 7.51 -2.49 -2.13
CA GLY A 47 6.92 -3.82 -2.30
C GLY A 47 6.04 -3.94 -3.54
N LEU A 48 5.16 -2.95 -3.78
CA LEU A 48 4.31 -2.87 -4.98
C LEU A 48 5.15 -2.77 -6.25
N GLU A 49 6.21 -1.97 -6.21
CA GLU A 49 7.15 -1.88 -7.31
C GLU A 49 7.75 -3.26 -7.62
N ARG A 50 8.28 -3.95 -6.61
CA ARG A 50 8.96 -5.24 -6.77
C ARG A 50 8.04 -6.34 -7.31
N ILE A 51 6.84 -6.50 -6.76
CA ILE A 51 5.88 -7.50 -7.29
C ILE A 51 5.43 -7.15 -8.72
N GLY A 52 5.29 -5.86 -9.04
CA GLY A 52 5.03 -5.40 -10.40
C GLY A 52 6.17 -5.75 -11.36
N LYS A 53 7.44 -5.52 -10.96
CA LYS A 53 8.62 -5.90 -11.77
C LYS A 53 8.69 -7.41 -11.96
N LEU A 54 8.36 -8.17 -10.92
CA LEU A 54 8.32 -9.62 -10.97
C LEU A 54 7.31 -10.10 -12.02
N CYS A 55 6.11 -9.51 -12.05
CA CYS A 55 5.10 -9.80 -13.07
C CYS A 55 5.62 -9.50 -14.49
N LEU A 56 6.20 -8.33 -14.72
CA LEU A 56 6.76 -7.98 -16.04
C LEU A 56 7.93 -8.89 -16.45
N THR A 57 8.71 -9.36 -15.48
CA THR A 57 9.83 -10.29 -15.71
C THR A 57 9.31 -11.66 -16.12
N LEU A 58 8.27 -12.16 -15.45
CA LEU A 58 7.62 -13.42 -15.79
C LEU A 58 6.93 -13.35 -17.16
N ASP A 59 6.27 -12.23 -17.48
CA ASP A 59 5.70 -12.00 -18.81
C ASP A 59 6.78 -12.04 -19.90
N PHE A 60 7.90 -11.32 -19.71
CA PHE A 60 9.02 -11.37 -20.64
C PHE A 60 9.57 -12.81 -20.79
N TYR A 61 9.73 -13.52 -19.68
CA TYR A 61 10.17 -14.92 -19.67
C TYR A 61 9.24 -15.82 -20.49
N ILE A 62 7.92 -15.63 -20.37
CA ILE A 62 6.93 -16.37 -21.15
C ILE A 62 7.05 -16.03 -22.65
N GLN A 63 7.15 -14.75 -22.99
CA GLN A 63 7.22 -14.29 -24.39
C GLN A 63 8.52 -14.69 -25.10
N ASN A 64 9.60 -14.92 -24.35
CA ASN A 64 10.94 -15.18 -24.88
C ASN A 64 11.40 -16.61 -24.65
N ASP A 65 10.46 -17.55 -24.55
CA ASP A 65 10.73 -18.98 -24.33
C ASP A 65 11.77 -19.20 -23.23
N GLY A 66 11.43 -18.71 -22.04
CA GLY A 66 12.19 -18.86 -20.81
C GLY A 66 13.53 -18.11 -20.74
N ARG A 67 13.75 -17.08 -21.56
CA ARG A 67 14.88 -16.15 -21.42
C ARG A 67 14.49 -14.96 -20.55
N PHE A 68 15.33 -14.60 -19.60
CA PHE A 68 15.11 -13.43 -18.73
C PHE A 68 15.54 -12.12 -19.42
N PRO A 69 14.91 -10.99 -19.05
CA PRO A 69 15.29 -9.68 -19.57
C PRO A 69 16.69 -9.28 -19.11
N ASP A 70 17.35 -8.42 -19.89
CA ASP A 70 18.60 -7.79 -19.47
C ASP A 70 18.34 -6.61 -18.51
N ASN A 71 19.43 -6.10 -17.91
CA ASN A 71 19.36 -4.95 -17.01
C ASN A 71 18.83 -3.67 -17.69
N GLN A 72 18.97 -3.55 -19.00
CA GLN A 72 18.53 -2.37 -19.75
C GLN A 72 17.00 -2.36 -19.89
N TYR A 73 16.39 -3.52 -20.15
CA TYR A 73 14.94 -3.71 -20.13
C TYR A 73 14.36 -3.39 -18.76
N LEU A 74 14.95 -3.93 -17.69
CA LEU A 74 14.51 -3.66 -16.31
C LEU A 74 14.59 -2.16 -15.95
N LYS A 75 15.66 -1.47 -16.35
CA LYS A 75 15.80 -0.02 -16.07
C LYS A 75 14.85 0.85 -16.91
N ASN A 76 14.70 0.57 -18.20
CA ASN A 76 13.99 1.45 -19.13
C ASN A 76 12.47 1.23 -19.11
N GLN A 77 12.01 0.00 -18.90
CA GLN A 77 10.58 -0.31 -18.88
C GLN A 77 9.95 -0.19 -17.49
N ILE A 78 10.76 -0.27 -16.42
CA ILE A 78 10.31 -0.59 -15.05
C ILE A 78 10.80 0.41 -13.98
N GLY A 79 10.82 1.71 -14.30
CA GLY A 79 11.15 2.77 -13.34
C GLY A 79 10.23 2.79 -12.10
N HIS A 80 10.46 3.73 -11.18
CA HIS A 80 9.73 3.88 -9.89
C HIS A 80 8.29 4.42 -10.03
N ASP A 81 7.58 4.03 -11.09
CA ASP A 81 6.24 4.52 -11.42
C ASP A 81 5.21 3.41 -11.28
N LEU A 82 4.52 3.38 -10.13
CA LEU A 82 3.51 2.37 -9.83
C LEU A 82 2.31 2.46 -10.78
N VAL A 83 1.96 3.67 -11.25
CA VAL A 83 0.86 3.86 -12.21
C VAL A 83 1.23 3.27 -13.57
N LYS A 84 2.48 3.48 -14.02
CA LYS A 84 2.98 2.85 -15.26
C LYS A 84 3.06 1.32 -15.13
N LEU A 85 3.51 0.81 -13.98
CA LEU A 85 3.54 -0.63 -13.70
C LEU A 85 2.15 -1.25 -13.76
N TYR A 86 1.17 -0.58 -13.16
CA TYR A 86 -0.22 -1.03 -13.18
C TYR A 86 -0.77 -1.08 -14.61
N LYS A 87 -0.53 -0.04 -15.43
CA LYS A 87 -0.95 -0.04 -16.85
C LYS A 87 -0.36 -1.20 -17.64
N LYS A 88 0.94 -1.46 -17.52
CA LYS A 88 1.58 -2.63 -18.16
C LYS A 88 1.03 -3.96 -17.64
N SER A 89 0.67 -4.02 -16.36
CA SER A 89 0.04 -5.20 -15.77
C SER A 89 -1.34 -5.47 -16.40
N GLN A 90 -2.12 -4.41 -16.69
CA GLN A 90 -3.42 -4.53 -17.39
C GLN A 90 -3.25 -5.00 -18.85
N GLU A 91 -2.21 -4.55 -19.54
CA GLU A 91 -1.85 -5.05 -20.88
C GLU A 91 -1.60 -6.56 -20.85
N ILE A 92 -0.90 -7.07 -19.83
CA ILE A 92 -0.64 -8.51 -19.63
C ILE A 92 -1.93 -9.27 -19.37
N VAL A 93 -2.78 -8.78 -18.46
CA VAL A 93 -4.08 -9.41 -18.15
C VAL A 93 -4.91 -9.56 -19.43
N SER A 94 -4.95 -8.51 -20.26
CA SER A 94 -5.65 -8.51 -21.54
C SER A 94 -5.03 -9.47 -22.55
N THR A 95 -3.69 -9.47 -22.67
CA THR A 95 -2.94 -10.29 -23.63
C THR A 95 -3.15 -11.79 -23.42
N TYR A 96 -3.21 -12.22 -22.15
CA TYR A 96 -3.40 -13.63 -21.82
C TYR A 96 -4.82 -14.02 -21.46
N ASN A 97 -5.76 -13.05 -21.45
CA ASN A 97 -7.14 -13.22 -21.00
C ASN A 97 -7.22 -13.96 -19.65
N PHE A 98 -6.45 -13.46 -18.67
CA PHE A 98 -6.44 -14.05 -17.33
C PHE A 98 -7.74 -13.72 -16.59
N GLU A 99 -8.32 -14.73 -15.96
CA GLU A 99 -9.48 -14.59 -15.08
C GLU A 99 -9.01 -14.41 -13.63
N PHE A 100 -9.58 -13.43 -12.93
CA PHE A 100 -9.28 -13.14 -11.54
C PHE A 100 -10.50 -13.51 -10.69
N ASP A 101 -10.25 -14.16 -9.55
CA ASP A 101 -11.22 -14.48 -8.51
C ASP A 101 -11.68 -13.21 -7.76
N TYR A 102 -10.84 -12.16 -7.72
CA TYR A 102 -11.15 -10.92 -7.00
C TYR A 102 -11.37 -9.72 -7.93
N GLN A 103 -10.35 -8.87 -8.12
CA GLN A 103 -10.43 -7.68 -8.97
C GLN A 103 -9.38 -7.77 -10.06
N ASP A 104 -9.82 -7.78 -11.32
CA ASP A 104 -8.96 -7.74 -12.50
C ASP A 104 -8.60 -6.30 -12.90
N LYS A 105 -9.29 -5.30 -12.34
CA LYS A 105 -9.05 -3.88 -12.57
C LYS A 105 -9.29 -3.03 -11.31
N ILE A 106 -8.46 -2.02 -11.11
CA ILE A 106 -8.56 -1.05 -10.02
C ILE A 106 -9.40 0.13 -10.54
N GLU A 107 -10.67 0.17 -10.15
CA GLU A 107 -11.61 1.24 -10.53
C GLU A 107 -12.09 2.07 -9.33
N ASP A 108 -11.87 1.58 -8.11
CA ASP A 108 -12.24 2.32 -6.90
C ASP A 108 -11.41 3.62 -6.80
N PRO A 109 -12.05 4.80 -6.68
CA PRO A 109 -11.35 6.08 -6.64
C PRO A 109 -10.34 6.21 -5.49
N ILE A 110 -10.62 5.60 -4.33
CA ILE A 110 -9.71 5.64 -3.18
C ILE A 110 -8.48 4.78 -3.47
N GLN A 111 -8.66 3.59 -4.08
CA GLN A 111 -7.52 2.78 -4.50
C GLN A 111 -6.65 3.49 -5.54
N LEU A 112 -7.26 4.22 -6.49
CA LEU A 112 -6.53 5.03 -7.47
C LEU A 112 -5.74 6.18 -6.80
N ASP A 113 -6.35 6.88 -5.84
CA ASP A 113 -5.67 7.92 -5.05
C ASP A 113 -4.51 7.33 -4.23
N ILE A 114 -4.69 6.16 -3.62
CA ILE A 114 -3.62 5.44 -2.91
C ILE A 114 -2.46 5.13 -3.86
N LEU A 115 -2.75 4.61 -5.06
CA LEU A 115 -1.73 4.26 -6.04
C LEU A 115 -0.95 5.49 -6.52
N ASP A 116 -1.63 6.61 -6.77
CA ASP A 116 -1.02 7.89 -7.15
C ASP A 116 -0.11 8.45 -6.04
N ILE A 117 -0.60 8.48 -4.80
CA ILE A 117 0.17 8.96 -3.63
C ILE A 117 1.44 8.13 -3.45
N LEU A 118 1.32 6.80 -3.47
CA LEU A 118 2.46 5.90 -3.33
C LEU A 118 3.43 6.03 -4.51
N SER A 119 2.93 6.27 -5.72
CA SER A 119 3.79 6.49 -6.90
C SER A 119 4.56 7.81 -6.82
N LYS A 120 3.93 8.91 -6.39
CA LYS A 120 4.60 10.21 -6.21
C LYS A 120 5.62 10.15 -5.08
N PHE A 121 5.26 9.46 -3.99
CA PHE A 121 6.15 9.18 -2.87
C PHE A 121 7.43 8.46 -3.30
N ALA A 122 7.31 7.42 -4.13
CA ALA A 122 8.45 6.66 -4.64
C ALA A 122 9.36 7.48 -5.57
N LYS A 123 8.80 8.42 -6.35
CA LYS A 123 9.53 9.22 -7.34
C LYS A 123 10.34 10.38 -6.74
N GLY A 124 9.91 10.94 -5.61
CA GLY A 124 10.60 12.10 -5.03
C GLY A 124 10.14 12.49 -3.64
N ASP A 125 8.84 12.36 -3.32
CA ASP A 125 8.31 12.94 -2.08
C ASP A 125 8.84 12.27 -0.80
N ARG A 126 9.52 11.12 -0.93
CA ARG A 126 10.32 10.52 0.15
C ARG A 126 11.27 11.54 0.80
N TYR A 127 11.82 12.47 0.03
CA TYR A 127 12.77 13.48 0.50
C TYR A 127 12.17 14.89 0.62
N ALA A 128 10.85 15.04 0.52
CA ALA A 128 10.18 16.34 0.53
C ALA A 128 10.55 17.23 1.73
N ASN A 129 10.78 16.64 2.90
CA ASN A 129 11.26 17.39 4.07
C ASN A 129 12.67 17.95 3.88
N PHE A 130 13.59 17.20 3.27
CA PHE A 130 14.94 17.66 2.97
C PHE A 130 14.94 18.69 1.85
N ASP A 131 14.12 18.51 0.82
CA ASP A 131 13.94 19.48 -0.27
C ASP A 131 13.47 20.83 0.29
N PHE A 132 12.49 20.80 1.19
CA PHE A 132 12.03 21.99 1.89
C PHE A 132 13.15 22.65 2.71
N LEU A 133 13.92 21.87 3.48
CA LEU A 133 15.06 22.38 4.24
C LEU A 133 16.18 22.94 3.36
N ALA A 134 16.32 22.42 2.13
CA ALA A 134 17.28 22.89 1.14
C ALA A 134 16.80 24.12 0.35
N GLY A 135 15.60 24.65 0.65
CA GLY A 135 15.05 25.84 0.00
C GLY A 135 14.35 25.58 -1.34
N ASN A 136 14.07 24.32 -1.69
CA ASN A 136 13.27 24.01 -2.87
C ASN A 136 11.79 24.30 -2.58
N SER A 137 11.13 25.01 -3.50
CA SER A 137 9.74 25.49 -3.34
C SER A 137 8.67 24.45 -3.65
N HIS A 138 9.03 23.26 -4.13
CA HIS A 138 8.07 22.18 -4.38
C HIS A 138 7.65 21.50 -3.07
N GLN A 139 6.46 21.88 -2.58
CA GLN A 139 5.81 21.24 -1.43
C GLN A 139 4.90 20.09 -1.89
N SER A 140 5.43 18.87 -1.90
CA SER A 140 4.57 17.68 -1.79
C SER A 140 4.51 17.26 -0.33
N ASP A 141 3.30 17.14 0.24
CA ASP A 141 3.08 16.50 1.53
C ASP A 141 2.23 15.22 1.32
N PRO A 142 2.88 14.04 1.28
CA PRO A 142 2.20 12.78 1.04
C PRO A 142 1.27 12.39 2.20
N ILE A 143 1.53 12.87 3.42
CA ILE A 143 0.68 12.58 4.59
C ILE A 143 -0.59 13.43 4.51
N LYS A 144 -0.46 14.71 4.16
CA LYS A 144 -1.61 15.58 3.89
C LYS A 144 -2.49 14.99 2.77
N SER A 145 -1.86 14.62 1.65
CA SER A 145 -2.57 14.02 0.52
C SER A 145 -3.31 12.73 0.92
N TRP A 146 -2.67 11.88 1.72
CA TRP A 146 -3.30 10.68 2.27
C TRP A 146 -4.50 11.01 3.16
N SER A 147 -4.35 11.96 4.08
CA SER A 147 -5.43 12.33 4.99
C SER A 147 -6.65 12.85 4.22
N GLU A 148 -6.44 13.77 3.29
CA GLU A 148 -7.52 14.44 2.55
C GLU A 148 -8.21 13.51 1.54
N LYS A 149 -7.43 12.71 0.81
CA LYS A 149 -7.96 11.90 -0.30
C LYS A 149 -8.37 10.49 0.13
N VAL A 150 -7.72 9.92 1.14
CA VAL A 150 -7.92 8.54 1.56
C VAL A 150 -8.69 8.49 2.88
N ASP A 151 -8.14 9.07 3.95
CA ASP A 151 -8.72 8.88 5.29
C ASP A 151 -10.11 9.52 5.41
N THR A 152 -10.30 10.75 4.89
CA THR A 152 -11.61 11.41 4.89
C THR A 152 -12.65 10.58 4.12
N GLN A 153 -12.32 10.11 2.91
CA GLN A 153 -13.24 9.29 2.12
C GLN A 153 -13.56 7.95 2.79
N LEU A 154 -12.58 7.31 3.44
CA LEU A 154 -12.79 6.07 4.18
C LEU A 154 -13.66 6.28 5.41
N PHE A 155 -13.44 7.36 6.16
CA PHE A 155 -14.29 7.72 7.29
C PHE A 155 -15.73 7.94 6.81
N ASP A 156 -15.89 8.66 5.69
CA ASP A 156 -17.21 8.97 5.17
C ASP A 156 -17.97 7.75 4.67
N LYS A 157 -17.32 6.90 3.88
CA LYS A 157 -17.96 5.76 3.20
C LYS A 157 -18.02 4.48 4.03
N ARG A 158 -17.08 4.25 4.94
CA ARG A 158 -16.92 2.93 5.62
C ARG A 158 -17.23 2.96 7.10
N VAL A 159 -17.24 4.11 7.75
CA VAL A 159 -17.61 4.23 9.17
C VAL A 159 -19.10 4.55 9.26
N SER A 160 -19.83 3.75 10.06
CA SER A 160 -21.28 3.94 10.23
C SER A 160 -21.59 5.24 10.97
N GLN A 161 -22.73 5.87 10.67
CA GLN A 161 -23.15 7.12 11.32
C GLN A 161 -23.14 6.98 12.84
N LYS A 162 -23.70 5.89 13.38
CA LYS A 162 -23.66 5.58 14.83
C LYS A 162 -22.23 5.62 15.41
N LYS A 163 -21.24 5.11 14.68
CA LYS A 163 -19.84 5.15 15.15
C LYS A 163 -19.26 6.56 15.06
N LYS A 164 -19.62 7.34 14.03
CA LYS A 164 -19.22 8.76 13.91
C LYS A 164 -19.80 9.59 15.06
N ASP A 165 -21.09 9.43 15.35
CA ASP A 165 -21.78 10.12 16.44
C ASP A 165 -21.15 9.77 17.79
N ASN A 166 -20.83 8.49 18.03
CA ASN A 166 -20.14 8.05 19.24
C ASN A 166 -18.73 8.66 19.37
N ILE A 167 -17.99 8.81 18.26
CA ILE A 167 -16.67 9.44 18.27
C ILE A 167 -16.79 10.92 18.66
N ALA A 168 -17.73 11.65 18.05
CA ALA A 168 -17.99 13.06 18.37
C ALA A 168 -18.43 13.25 19.84
N TYR A 169 -19.39 12.43 20.29
CA TYR A 169 -19.87 12.46 21.67
C TYR A 169 -18.76 12.18 22.69
N ASN A 170 -17.95 11.14 22.46
CA ASN A 170 -16.84 10.81 23.37
C ASN A 170 -15.77 11.91 23.40
N ALA A 171 -15.52 12.58 22.27
CA ALA A 171 -14.59 13.70 22.20
C ALA A 171 -15.05 14.87 23.09
N GLN A 172 -16.32 15.25 22.97
CA GLN A 172 -16.94 16.29 23.80
C GLN A 172 -16.94 15.93 25.28
N LEU A 173 -17.29 14.69 25.62
CA LEU A 173 -17.35 14.23 27.01
C LEU A 173 -15.96 14.29 27.68
N ILE A 174 -14.92 13.84 26.99
CA ILE A 174 -13.56 13.88 27.52
C ILE A 174 -13.03 15.31 27.64
N ASP A 175 -13.37 16.20 26.71
CA ASP A 175 -13.04 17.62 26.83
C ASP A 175 -13.71 18.28 28.04
N GLN A 176 -14.99 18.00 28.29
CA GLN A 176 -15.68 18.48 29.49
C GLN A 176 -15.06 17.96 30.79
N LEU A 177 -14.58 16.71 30.80
CA LEU A 177 -13.98 16.10 31.98
C LEU A 177 -12.55 16.55 32.23
N MET A 178 -11.77 16.83 31.19
CA MET A 178 -10.31 17.01 31.29
C MET A 178 -9.73 18.27 30.65
N GLY A 179 -10.48 18.96 29.81
CA GLY A 179 -10.00 20.09 29.00
C GLY A 179 -9.46 21.24 29.82
N GLN A 180 -10.06 21.53 30.98
CA GLN A 180 -9.63 22.64 31.85
C GLN A 180 -8.25 22.46 32.48
N PHE A 181 -7.76 21.22 32.61
CA PHE A 181 -6.48 20.91 33.26
C PHE A 181 -5.52 20.13 32.36
N THR A 182 -5.82 20.02 31.07
CA THR A 182 -4.98 19.34 30.08
C THR A 182 -4.53 20.32 29.01
N ILE A 183 -3.23 20.35 28.72
CA ILE A 183 -2.68 21.13 27.60
C ILE A 183 -2.39 20.18 26.45
N VAL A 184 -2.99 20.43 25.28
CA VAL A 184 -2.69 19.71 24.05
C VAL A 184 -1.80 20.59 23.16
N ARG A 185 -0.69 20.02 22.69
CA ARG A 185 0.21 20.65 21.70
C ARG A 185 0.64 19.61 20.68
N HIS A 186 -0.17 19.45 19.64
CA HIS A 186 0.11 18.55 18.52
C HIS A 186 -0.17 19.21 17.18
N TYR A 187 0.22 18.53 16.10
CA TYR A 187 -0.10 18.91 14.73
C TYR A 187 -0.88 17.78 14.06
N SER A 188 -1.83 18.14 13.21
CA SER A 188 -2.58 17.19 12.38
C SER A 188 -1.72 16.62 11.24
N GLU A 189 -2.28 15.69 10.47
CA GLU A 189 -1.73 15.23 9.18
C GLU A 189 -1.49 16.39 8.20
N ASN A 190 -2.24 17.48 8.32
CA ASN A 190 -2.13 18.68 7.48
C ASN A 190 -1.22 19.76 8.08
N ARG A 191 -0.53 19.46 9.19
CA ARG A 191 0.30 20.40 9.99
C ARG A 191 -0.48 21.56 10.60
N GLU A 192 -1.79 21.41 10.75
CA GLU A 192 -2.62 22.36 11.51
C GLU A 192 -2.49 22.08 13.01
N ASP A 193 -2.54 23.13 13.81
CA ASP A 193 -2.44 22.99 15.27
C ASP A 193 -3.65 22.24 15.85
N ILE A 194 -3.36 21.34 16.79
CA ILE A 194 -4.35 20.71 17.67
C ILE A 194 -4.04 21.22 19.07
N ARG A 195 -4.97 22.02 19.62
CA ARG A 195 -4.75 22.79 20.87
C ARG A 195 -5.70 22.44 22.00
N ASP A 196 -6.73 21.66 21.71
CA ASP A 196 -7.81 21.29 22.63
C ASP A 196 -7.99 19.76 22.70
N VAL A 197 -8.62 19.31 23.79
CA VAL A 197 -8.80 17.89 24.09
C VAL A 197 -9.86 17.28 23.17
N GLU A 198 -10.93 18.01 22.87
CA GLU A 198 -11.98 17.56 21.94
C GLU A 198 -11.39 17.18 20.58
N SER A 199 -10.65 18.10 19.94
CA SER A 199 -10.05 17.89 18.62
C SER A 199 -9.06 16.72 18.60
N ALA A 200 -8.25 16.57 19.64
CA ALA A 200 -7.32 15.45 19.75
C ALA A 200 -8.05 14.10 19.90
N SER A 201 -9.08 14.07 20.76
CA SER A 201 -9.89 12.88 21.01
C SER A 201 -10.67 12.47 19.75
N TYR A 202 -11.30 13.43 19.08
CA TYR A 202 -12.03 13.22 17.84
C TYR A 202 -11.13 12.60 16.76
N ARG A 203 -9.97 13.21 16.51
CA ARG A 203 -9.00 12.71 15.51
C ARG A 203 -8.48 11.32 15.85
N THR A 204 -8.27 11.02 17.13
CA THR A 204 -7.91 9.66 17.57
C THR A 204 -9.01 8.66 17.21
N GLY A 205 -10.27 8.99 17.50
CA GLY A 205 -11.41 8.14 17.15
C GLY A 205 -11.59 7.92 15.64
N VAL A 206 -11.39 8.97 14.83
CA VAL A 206 -11.41 8.88 13.35
C VAL A 206 -10.31 7.93 12.86
N TYR A 207 -9.09 8.09 13.35
CA TYR A 207 -7.98 7.21 13.01
C TYR A 207 -8.28 5.74 13.35
N GLU A 208 -8.72 5.46 14.58
CA GLU A 208 -9.03 4.10 15.01
C GLU A 208 -10.12 3.45 14.17
N ALA A 209 -11.15 4.23 13.78
CA ALA A 209 -12.24 3.75 12.95
C ALA A 209 -11.82 3.49 11.49
N THR A 210 -10.85 4.24 10.97
CA THR A 210 -10.39 4.15 9.57
C THR A 210 -9.22 3.19 9.37
N SER A 211 -8.40 2.94 10.39
CA SER A 211 -7.14 2.18 10.29
C SER A 211 -7.27 0.83 9.55
N LYS A 212 -8.24 -0.01 9.92
CA LYS A 212 -8.45 -1.31 9.25
C LYS A 212 -8.84 -1.18 7.77
N TYR A 213 -9.53 -0.10 7.40
CA TYR A 213 -9.93 0.15 6.01
C TYR A 213 -8.75 0.68 5.18
N ARG A 214 -7.85 1.46 5.79
CA ARG A 214 -6.57 1.87 5.15
C ARG A 214 -5.78 0.63 4.72
N GLN A 215 -5.65 -0.33 5.64
CA GLN A 215 -4.98 -1.60 5.37
C GLN A 215 -5.70 -2.40 4.30
N LEU A 216 -7.04 -2.54 4.41
CA LEU A 216 -7.84 -3.27 3.43
C LEU A 216 -7.65 -2.77 2.00
N TYR A 217 -7.72 -1.46 1.77
CA TYR A 217 -7.65 -0.92 0.41
C TYR A 217 -6.25 -1.12 -0.20
N VAL A 218 -5.20 -1.00 0.60
CA VAL A 218 -3.84 -1.36 0.17
C VAL A 218 -3.73 -2.86 -0.10
N LEU A 219 -4.32 -3.72 0.74
CA LEU A 219 -4.32 -5.16 0.54
C LEU A 219 -5.05 -5.59 -0.74
N GLN A 220 -6.14 -4.91 -1.11
CA GLN A 220 -6.83 -5.16 -2.37
C GLN A 220 -5.92 -4.83 -3.58
N ILE A 221 -5.18 -3.73 -3.51
CA ILE A 221 -4.17 -3.36 -4.53
C ILE A 221 -3.06 -4.42 -4.58
N VAL A 222 -2.55 -4.87 -3.43
CA VAL A 222 -1.54 -5.94 -3.37
C VAL A 222 -2.11 -7.24 -3.97
N ARG A 223 -3.33 -7.61 -3.60
CA ARG A 223 -4.01 -8.84 -4.04
C ARG A 223 -4.13 -8.91 -5.57
N TYR A 224 -4.37 -7.78 -6.23
CA TYR A 224 -4.34 -7.68 -7.70
C TYR A 224 -3.00 -8.19 -8.28
N TRP A 225 -1.87 -7.70 -7.79
CA TRP A 225 -0.56 -8.14 -8.29
C TRP A 225 -0.20 -9.56 -7.85
N VAL A 226 -0.66 -10.00 -6.68
CA VAL A 226 -0.49 -11.38 -6.23
C VAL A 226 -1.23 -12.34 -7.15
N GLU A 227 -2.45 -12.02 -7.53
CA GLU A 227 -3.26 -12.81 -8.45
C GLU A 227 -2.66 -12.85 -9.86
N LEU A 228 -2.20 -11.71 -10.37
CA LEU A 228 -1.45 -11.65 -11.62
C LEU A 228 -0.19 -12.52 -11.57
N SER A 229 0.58 -12.45 -10.48
CA SER A 229 1.80 -13.23 -10.30
C SER A 229 1.52 -14.73 -10.26
N LYS A 230 0.41 -15.17 -9.64
CA LYS A 230 -0.07 -16.56 -9.63
C LYS A 230 -0.39 -17.03 -11.05
N CYS A 231 -1.12 -16.22 -11.82
CA CYS A 231 -1.47 -16.56 -13.21
C CYS A 231 -0.21 -16.70 -14.09
N LEU A 232 0.71 -15.74 -13.98
CA LEU A 232 1.98 -15.75 -14.71
C LEU A 232 2.88 -16.91 -14.30
N GLN A 233 2.96 -17.23 -13.00
CA GLN A 233 3.72 -18.37 -12.49
C GLN A 233 3.27 -19.67 -13.17
N TRP A 234 1.97 -19.97 -13.14
CA TRP A 234 1.46 -21.20 -13.74
C TRP A 234 1.68 -21.23 -15.25
N LYS A 235 1.58 -20.09 -15.92
CA LYS A 235 1.86 -19.99 -17.36
C LYS A 235 3.35 -20.21 -17.67
N ALA A 236 4.26 -19.65 -16.87
CA ALA A 236 5.69 -19.81 -17.02
C ALA A 236 6.15 -21.25 -16.73
N MET A 237 5.58 -21.90 -15.71
CA MET A 237 5.86 -23.30 -15.38
C MET A 237 5.50 -24.28 -16.51
N LYS A 238 4.50 -23.95 -17.34
CA LYS A 238 4.13 -24.76 -18.53
C LYS A 238 5.24 -24.83 -19.59
N LEU A 239 6.26 -23.97 -19.52
CA LEU A 239 7.46 -24.07 -20.37
C LEU A 239 8.39 -25.24 -19.98
N GLY A 240 8.09 -25.95 -18.87
CA GLY A 240 8.81 -27.18 -18.49
C GLY A 240 10.20 -26.94 -17.89
N ARG A 241 10.50 -25.72 -17.44
CA ARG A 241 11.79 -25.34 -16.84
C ARG A 241 11.70 -25.27 -15.32
N GLU A 242 12.78 -25.61 -14.62
CA GLU A 242 12.87 -25.56 -13.15
C GLU A 242 13.14 -24.15 -12.58
N ASP A 243 12.94 -23.09 -13.37
CA ASP A 243 13.31 -21.71 -12.99
C ASP A 243 12.30 -21.06 -12.02
N ILE A 244 11.04 -21.46 -12.07
CA ILE A 244 9.93 -20.69 -11.47
C ILE A 244 9.47 -21.34 -10.15
N PRO A 245 9.55 -20.64 -9.00
CA PRO A 245 9.03 -21.13 -7.73
C PRO A 245 7.51 -20.98 -7.61
N PHE A 246 6.92 -21.60 -6.58
CA PHE A 246 5.52 -21.41 -6.20
C PHE A 246 5.30 -20.05 -5.51
N ILE A 247 5.43 -18.97 -6.28
CA ILE A 247 5.19 -17.57 -5.88
C ILE A 247 3.82 -17.38 -5.20
N ASN A 248 2.81 -18.12 -5.65
CA ASN A 248 1.47 -18.12 -5.07
C ASN A 248 1.46 -18.58 -3.60
N GLU A 249 2.33 -19.51 -3.20
CA GLU A 249 2.46 -19.95 -1.82
C GLU A 249 3.17 -18.89 -0.97
N ILE A 250 4.20 -18.27 -1.52
CA ILE A 250 4.95 -17.18 -0.86
C ILE A 250 4.01 -16.01 -0.54
N PHE A 251 3.17 -15.59 -1.49
CA PHE A 251 2.24 -14.48 -1.29
C PHE A 251 0.86 -14.86 -0.71
N ALA A 252 0.67 -16.10 -0.25
CA ALA A 252 -0.65 -16.61 0.18
C ALA A 252 -1.32 -15.74 1.26
N ILE A 253 -0.55 -15.08 2.13
CA ILE A 253 -1.08 -14.17 3.16
C ILE A 253 -1.86 -12.97 2.56
N PHE A 254 -1.55 -12.57 1.33
CA PHE A 254 -2.21 -11.48 0.62
C PHE A 254 -3.28 -11.96 -0.38
N TYR A 255 -3.57 -13.26 -0.43
CA TYR A 255 -4.60 -13.84 -1.30
C TYR A 255 -5.77 -14.36 -0.47
N ASN A 256 -6.48 -13.46 0.19
CA ASN A 256 -7.62 -13.79 1.07
C ASN A 256 -8.78 -12.83 0.84
N SER A 257 -9.95 -13.16 1.38
CA SER A 257 -11.15 -12.31 1.30
C SER A 257 -11.01 -11.01 2.09
N ASP A 258 -11.83 -10.02 1.75
CA ASP A 258 -11.89 -8.76 2.49
C ASP A 258 -12.32 -8.96 3.95
N SER A 259 -13.21 -9.93 4.20
CA SER A 259 -13.63 -10.30 5.56
C SER A 259 -12.46 -10.81 6.40
N TYR A 260 -11.55 -11.58 5.79
CA TYR A 260 -10.33 -12.02 6.46
C TYR A 260 -9.42 -10.82 6.79
N PHE A 261 -9.13 -9.96 5.81
CA PHE A 261 -8.26 -8.79 6.02
C PHE A 261 -8.75 -7.83 7.11
N ILE A 262 -10.05 -7.55 7.16
CA ILE A 262 -10.62 -6.62 8.16
C ILE A 262 -10.40 -7.10 9.61
N THR A 263 -10.23 -8.41 9.83
CA THR A 263 -10.04 -8.98 11.18
C THR A 263 -8.59 -8.95 11.66
N ARG A 264 -7.61 -8.72 10.77
CA ARG A 264 -6.19 -8.73 11.11
C ARG A 264 -5.63 -7.32 11.27
N LYS A 265 -4.68 -7.17 12.20
CA LYS A 265 -3.94 -5.92 12.44
C LYS A 265 -2.49 -5.98 11.94
N THR A 266 -1.96 -7.18 11.75
CA THR A 266 -0.55 -7.45 11.42
C THR A 266 -0.45 -8.42 10.24
N TYR A 267 0.52 -8.16 9.38
CA TYR A 267 0.79 -8.87 8.12
C TYR A 267 2.28 -9.22 7.96
N ASP A 268 3.11 -8.84 8.93
CA ASP A 268 4.55 -9.10 9.04
C ASP A 268 4.89 -10.32 9.93
N LYS A 269 3.86 -10.96 10.51
CA LYS A 269 4.00 -12.14 11.35
C LYS A 269 3.06 -13.22 10.83
N ASN A 270 3.59 -14.44 10.74
CA ASN A 270 2.83 -15.64 10.38
C ASN A 270 1.69 -15.84 11.38
#